data_AF-A0AA86JWF0-F1
#
_entry.id   AF-A0AA86JWF0-F1
#
_cell.length_a   1.000
_cell.length_b   1.000
_cell.length_c   1.000
_cell.angle_alpha   90.00
_cell.angle_beta   90.00
_cell.angle_gamma   90.00
#
_symmetry.space_group_name_H-M   'P 1'
#
loop_
_entity.id
_entity.type
_entity.pdbx_description
1 polymer ?
#
loop_
_entity_poly.entity_id
_entity_poly.type
_entity_poly.pdbx_seq_one_letter_code
_entity_poly.pdbx_strand_id
1 'polypeptide(L)'
;MQESWGGGQGTSNIDDNTLIVEIEDECEDNSEYKSNGDYRLDIVVPYYKVNIGMNIPVDFTSEFAKVKENEVSIYVKDLDVNIKKVESDILGTNIYYTQKSQNYSNSDFDNEVHDPIVLLKVGDKIYVANSYGGANWGSYNEDNDLEYRTYYSKDATYDKVTTTDAISIIPISNDITYNESNKFYDEKYKDGYEVNEEDYTTEQSVSFVKEFDFSDKSKGEIYKIERDNDIVKLYCKGNSKEKSLLMASTMDIYPKYDENEQYYYDEDYYKTIYKDKNDDNGYVVEFTNVDKDRNMIVGIDDLIQFSDRYKFGEEIKLK
;
A
#
# COMPACT_ATOMS: atom_id res chain seq x y z
N MET A 1 0.76 33.30 -16.06
CA MET A 1 0.20 32.00 -16.45
C MET A 1 -0.14 31.33 -15.15
N GLN A 2 -1.40 30.95 -14.96
CA GLN A 2 -1.81 30.22 -13.77
C GLN A 2 -1.40 28.78 -14.04
N GLU A 3 -0.30 28.38 -13.44
CA GLU A 3 0.12 26.97 -13.41
C GLU A 3 -1.03 26.21 -12.74
N SER A 4 -1.54 25.22 -13.46
CA SER A 4 -2.39 24.19 -12.89
C SER A 4 -1.50 23.41 -11.92
N TRP A 5 -2.04 23.03 -10.77
CA TRP A 5 -1.34 22.20 -9.79
C TRP A 5 -2.22 20.97 -9.59
N GLY A 6 -1.63 19.79 -9.68
CA GLY A 6 -2.29 18.56 -9.28
C GLY A 6 -2.38 18.53 -7.76
N GLY A 7 -3.51 18.11 -7.20
CA GLY A 7 -3.68 18.09 -5.76
C GLY A 7 -5.04 17.58 -5.32
N GLY A 8 -5.08 17.01 -4.12
CA GLY A 8 -6.29 16.56 -3.43
C GLY A 8 -6.77 17.58 -2.41
N GLN A 9 -8.08 17.71 -2.24
CA GLN A 9 -8.66 18.47 -1.13
C GLN A 9 -9.74 17.65 -0.44
N GLY A 10 -9.54 17.41 0.85
CA GLY A 10 -10.49 16.73 1.72
C GLY A 10 -11.00 17.68 2.80
N THR A 11 -12.26 17.53 3.20
CA THR A 11 -12.80 18.23 4.37
C THR A 11 -13.65 17.28 5.17
N SER A 12 -13.39 17.11 6.47
CA SER A 12 -14.15 16.25 7.37
C SER A 12 -14.64 17.01 8.60
N ASN A 13 -15.85 16.70 9.09
CA ASN A 13 -16.33 17.26 10.35
C ASN A 13 -15.84 16.38 11.51
N ILE A 14 -15.17 16.98 12.50
CA ILE A 14 -14.92 16.31 13.79
C ILE A 14 -16.20 16.33 14.63
N ASP A 15 -16.92 17.47 14.61
CA ASP A 15 -18.20 17.68 15.26
C ASP A 15 -18.98 18.79 14.54
N ASP A 16 -20.18 19.13 15.03
CA ASP A 16 -21.05 20.16 14.46
C ASP A 16 -20.39 21.55 14.30
N ASN A 17 -19.28 21.81 14.98
CA ASN A 17 -18.59 23.10 15.01
C ASN A 17 -17.13 23.04 14.56
N THR A 18 -16.59 21.87 14.23
CA THR A 18 -15.16 21.67 13.96
C THR A 18 -14.95 20.91 12.66
N LEU A 19 -14.17 21.51 11.74
CA LEU A 19 -13.84 20.95 10.43
C LEU A 19 -12.32 20.75 10.31
N ILE A 20 -11.89 19.57 9.89
CA ILE A 20 -10.54 19.30 9.38
C ILE A 20 -10.55 19.57 7.89
N VAL A 21 -9.53 20.27 7.40
CA VAL A 21 -9.27 20.49 5.99
C VAL A 21 -7.91 19.91 5.68
N GLU A 22 -7.88 18.97 4.74
CA GLU A 22 -6.67 18.36 4.21
C GLU A 22 -6.44 18.85 2.80
N ILE A 23 -5.21 19.24 2.52
CA ILE A 23 -4.80 19.78 1.22
C ILE A 23 -3.49 19.12 0.86
N GLU A 24 -3.54 18.35 -0.21
CA GLU A 24 -2.38 17.75 -0.85
C GLU A 24 -2.12 18.53 -2.14
N ASP A 25 -0.85 18.87 -2.35
CA ASP A 25 -0.39 19.57 -3.54
C ASP A 25 0.80 18.79 -4.09
N GLU A 26 0.78 18.56 -5.40
CA GLU A 26 1.84 17.90 -6.13
C GLU A 26 2.40 18.87 -7.18
N CYS A 27 3.73 18.99 -7.21
CA CYS A 27 4.42 19.78 -8.21
C CYS A 27 4.24 19.17 -9.62
N GLU A 28 3.78 19.97 -10.59
CA GLU A 28 3.82 19.57 -12.01
C GLU A 28 5.27 19.39 -12.52
N ASP A 29 5.41 18.63 -13.61
CA ASP A 29 6.67 18.24 -14.26
C ASP A 29 7.72 19.37 -14.32
N ASN A 30 8.87 19.12 -13.68
CA ASN A 30 10.06 19.98 -13.59
C ASN A 30 9.97 21.17 -12.62
N SER A 31 8.97 21.22 -11.74
CA SER A 31 8.96 22.12 -10.60
C SER A 31 9.39 21.40 -9.32
N GLU A 32 10.21 22.05 -8.50
CA GLU A 32 10.61 21.54 -7.18
C GLU A 32 10.00 22.43 -6.10
N TYR A 33 9.42 21.80 -5.08
CA TYR A 33 9.08 22.51 -3.86
C TYR A 33 10.33 23.13 -3.24
N LYS A 34 10.17 24.34 -2.68
CA LYS A 34 11.28 24.98 -1.97
C LYS A 34 11.47 24.25 -0.64
N SER A 35 12.68 23.76 -0.42
CA SER A 35 13.03 23.12 0.85
C SER A 35 12.95 24.07 2.05
N ASN A 36 12.94 25.39 1.85
CA ASN A 36 12.65 26.35 2.91
C ASN A 36 11.99 27.64 2.38
N GLY A 37 11.34 28.37 3.28
CA GLY A 37 10.73 29.66 3.01
C GLY A 37 9.29 29.72 3.49
N ASP A 38 8.59 30.77 3.07
CA ASP A 38 7.20 30.98 3.44
C ASP A 38 6.27 30.39 2.37
N TYR A 39 5.53 29.35 2.74
CA TYR A 39 4.39 28.87 1.98
C TYR A 39 3.16 29.68 2.36
N ARG A 40 2.24 29.88 1.41
CA ARG A 40 0.98 30.58 1.68
C ARG A 40 -0.17 29.63 1.43
N LEU A 41 -0.98 29.43 2.46
CA LEU A 41 -2.25 28.72 2.37
C LEU A 41 -3.39 29.74 2.47
N ASP A 42 -4.24 29.80 1.44
CA ASP A 42 -5.46 30.59 1.43
C ASP A 42 -6.68 29.68 1.48
N ILE A 43 -7.38 29.67 2.62
CA ILE A 43 -8.65 28.95 2.80
C ILE A 43 -9.79 29.92 2.53
N VAL A 44 -10.54 29.66 1.45
CA VAL A 44 -11.72 30.44 1.08
C VAL A 44 -12.95 29.55 1.19
N VAL A 45 -13.87 29.91 2.08
CA VAL A 45 -15.17 29.24 2.23
C VAL A 45 -16.27 30.24 1.86
N PRO A 46 -16.67 30.32 0.56
CA PRO A 46 -17.51 31.40 0.05
C PRO A 46 -18.87 31.49 0.73
N TYR A 47 -19.48 30.35 1.05
CA TYR A 47 -20.80 30.28 1.69
C TYR A 47 -20.83 30.97 3.05
N TYR A 48 -19.77 30.78 3.85
CA TYR A 48 -19.62 31.41 5.17
C TYR A 48 -18.89 32.76 5.12
N LYS A 49 -18.51 33.24 3.92
CA LYS A 49 -17.70 34.46 3.72
C LYS A 49 -16.39 34.45 4.53
N VAL A 50 -15.83 33.26 4.74
CA VAL A 50 -14.54 33.08 5.40
C VAL A 50 -13.44 33.16 4.34
N ASN A 51 -12.43 33.99 4.60
CA ASN A 51 -11.21 34.06 3.83
C ASN A 51 -10.05 34.18 4.83
N ILE A 52 -9.27 33.11 4.95
CA ILE A 52 -8.14 33.02 5.86
C ILE A 52 -6.90 32.79 5.01
N GLY A 53 -5.99 33.75 5.01
CA GLY A 53 -4.65 33.58 4.46
C GLY A 53 -3.65 33.36 5.58
N MET A 54 -2.87 32.29 5.49
CA MET A 54 -1.84 31.94 6.46
C MET A 54 -0.49 31.83 5.73
N ASN A 55 0.52 32.51 6.26
CA ASN A 55 1.90 32.27 5.85
C ASN A 55 2.47 31.23 6.82
N ILE A 56 2.97 30.14 6.26
CA ILE A 56 3.52 29.00 6.97
C ILE A 56 5.02 28.99 6.66
N PRO A 57 5.86 29.51 7.57
CA PRO A 57 7.30 29.38 7.43
C PRO A 57 7.67 27.90 7.62
N VAL A 58 8.32 27.31 6.62
CA VAL A 58 8.80 25.93 6.67
C VAL A 58 10.29 25.88 6.42
N ASP A 59 10.93 24.89 7.01
CA ASP A 59 12.32 24.51 6.72
C ASP A 59 12.40 22.98 6.70
N PHE A 60 12.25 22.42 5.50
CA PHE A 60 12.41 21.02 5.13
C PHE A 60 13.80 20.74 4.55
N THR A 61 14.78 21.63 4.76
CA THR A 61 16.13 21.48 4.18
C THR A 61 16.79 20.17 4.59
N SER A 62 16.58 19.72 5.84
CA SER A 62 17.09 18.43 6.33
C SER A 62 16.42 17.24 5.65
N GLU A 63 15.12 17.34 5.42
CA GLU A 63 14.27 16.30 4.87
C GLU A 63 14.55 16.12 3.36
N PHE A 64 14.70 17.21 2.62
CA PHE A 64 15.10 17.19 1.20
C PHE A 64 16.51 16.61 1.01
N ALA A 65 17.37 16.66 2.03
CA ALA A 65 18.68 16.03 1.99
C ALA A 65 18.62 14.50 2.21
N LYS A 66 17.48 13.95 2.69
CA LYS A 66 17.28 12.52 2.93
C LYS A 66 16.77 11.82 1.67
N VAL A 67 17.60 11.74 0.65
CA VAL A 67 17.32 10.98 -0.57
C VAL A 67 18.43 9.96 -0.81
N LYS A 68 18.05 8.72 -1.14
CA LYS A 68 18.98 7.66 -1.52
C LYS A 68 18.52 7.05 -2.84
N GLU A 69 19.33 7.22 -3.87
CA GLU A 69 19.10 6.67 -5.20
C GLU A 69 20.11 5.57 -5.52
N ASN A 70 19.64 4.49 -6.13
CA ASN A 70 20.45 3.44 -6.70
C ASN A 70 19.95 3.12 -8.12
N GLU A 71 20.74 3.48 -9.12
CA GLU A 71 20.54 3.04 -10.49
C GLU A 71 20.83 1.54 -10.61
N VAL A 72 19.90 0.81 -11.19
CA VAL A 72 19.97 -0.64 -11.41
C VAL A 72 19.54 -0.95 -12.85
N SER A 73 19.86 -2.13 -13.36
CA SER A 73 19.33 -2.54 -14.66
C SER A 73 19.12 -4.04 -14.64
N ILE A 74 18.00 -4.46 -14.09
CA ILE A 74 17.69 -5.87 -13.83
C ILE A 74 16.38 -6.23 -14.51
N TYR A 75 16.41 -7.28 -15.34
CA TYR A 75 15.21 -7.86 -15.91
C TYR A 75 14.60 -8.86 -14.93
N VAL A 76 13.35 -8.65 -14.56
CA VAL A 76 12.58 -9.49 -13.64
C VAL A 76 11.61 -10.33 -14.44
N LYS A 77 11.98 -11.59 -14.70
CA LYS A 77 11.22 -12.47 -15.59
C LYS A 77 9.79 -12.72 -15.11
N ASP A 78 9.57 -12.89 -13.81
CA ASP A 78 8.24 -13.20 -13.26
C ASP A 78 7.26 -12.02 -13.31
N LEU A 79 7.77 -10.80 -13.55
CA LEU A 79 6.97 -9.59 -13.77
C LEU A 79 6.98 -9.10 -15.23
N ASP A 80 7.90 -9.63 -16.06
CA ASP A 80 8.21 -9.11 -17.41
C ASP A 80 8.57 -7.60 -17.43
N VAL A 81 9.32 -7.15 -16.42
CA VAL A 81 9.76 -5.75 -16.30
C VAL A 81 11.28 -5.61 -16.22
N ASN A 82 11.79 -4.44 -16.61
CA ASN A 82 13.17 -4.05 -16.37
C ASN A 82 13.21 -2.96 -15.31
N ILE A 83 13.72 -3.28 -14.11
CA ILE A 83 13.92 -2.30 -13.05
C ILE A 83 15.13 -1.43 -13.40
N LYS A 84 14.95 -0.12 -13.27
CA LYS A 84 15.91 0.94 -13.66
C LYS A 84 16.48 1.69 -12.47
N LYS A 85 15.65 2.00 -11.47
CA LYS A 85 16.09 2.82 -10.35
C LYS A 85 15.31 2.46 -9.10
N VAL A 86 15.95 2.56 -7.96
CA VAL A 86 15.32 2.52 -6.64
C VAL A 86 15.67 3.80 -5.91
N GLU A 87 14.66 4.54 -5.49
CA GLU A 87 14.79 5.82 -4.81
C GLU A 87 14.02 5.78 -3.51
N SER A 88 14.65 6.19 -2.42
CA SER A 88 14.01 6.28 -1.11
C SER A 88 14.16 7.68 -0.54
N ASP A 89 13.06 8.25 -0.06
CA ASP A 89 12.99 9.57 0.58
C ASP A 89 12.18 9.53 1.88
N ILE A 90 11.76 10.68 2.41
CA ILE A 90 10.96 10.73 3.64
C ILE A 90 9.53 10.18 3.47
N LEU A 91 9.01 10.15 2.24
CA LEU A 91 7.62 9.75 1.93
C LEU A 91 7.54 8.25 1.66
N GLY A 92 8.57 7.65 1.09
CA GLY A 92 8.62 6.21 0.88
C GLY A 92 9.76 5.77 -0.02
N THR A 93 9.55 4.64 -0.72
CA THR A 93 10.46 4.12 -1.72
C THR A 93 9.75 3.87 -3.04
N ASN A 94 10.32 4.43 -4.11
CA ASN A 94 9.95 4.21 -5.50
C ASN A 94 10.89 3.20 -6.16
N ILE A 95 10.32 2.21 -6.86
CA ILE A 95 11.03 1.25 -7.71
C ILE A 95 10.57 1.50 -9.14
N TYR A 96 11.41 2.20 -9.90
CA TYR A 96 11.14 2.56 -11.28
C TYR A 96 11.47 1.41 -12.21
N TYR A 97 10.56 1.14 -13.14
CA TYR A 97 10.73 0.06 -14.11
C TYR A 97 10.19 0.45 -15.48
N THR A 98 10.61 -0.31 -16.48
CA THR A 98 10.07 -0.24 -17.84
C THR A 98 9.48 -1.58 -18.25
N GLN A 99 8.34 -1.56 -18.91
CA GLN A 99 7.71 -2.73 -19.52
C GLN A 99 7.30 -2.42 -20.96
N LYS A 100 6.97 -3.45 -21.74
CA LYS A 100 6.34 -3.23 -23.06
C LYS A 100 4.96 -2.63 -22.87
N SER A 101 4.63 -1.66 -23.70
CA SER A 101 3.32 -1.03 -23.71
C SER A 101 2.21 -2.06 -23.94
N GLN A 102 1.14 -1.93 -23.17
CA GLN A 102 -0.06 -2.71 -23.41
C GLN A 102 -1.01 -1.88 -24.28
N ASN A 103 -1.43 -2.45 -25.42
CA ASN A 103 -2.41 -1.79 -26.29
C ASN A 103 -3.82 -1.86 -25.67
N TYR A 104 -4.12 -0.94 -24.76
CA TYR A 104 -5.42 -0.84 -24.07
C TYR A 104 -6.61 -0.55 -25.01
N SER A 105 -6.35 -0.09 -26.24
CA SER A 105 -7.40 0.21 -27.22
C SER A 105 -8.20 -1.01 -27.70
N ASN A 106 -7.69 -2.22 -27.48
CA ASN A 106 -8.35 -3.50 -27.81
C ASN A 106 -8.30 -4.49 -26.63
N SER A 107 -7.99 -4.04 -25.41
CA SER A 107 -7.88 -4.96 -24.28
C SER A 107 -9.26 -5.40 -23.79
N ASP A 108 -9.41 -6.71 -23.67
CA ASP A 108 -10.57 -7.32 -23.04
C ASP A 108 -10.27 -7.37 -21.54
N PHE A 109 -10.67 -6.31 -20.83
CA PHE A 109 -10.38 -6.10 -19.40
C PHE A 109 -10.73 -7.34 -18.56
N ASP A 110 -11.80 -8.05 -18.91
CA ASP A 110 -12.22 -9.28 -18.25
C ASP A 110 -11.16 -10.40 -18.30
N ASN A 111 -10.35 -10.42 -19.36
CA ASN A 111 -9.27 -11.39 -19.56
C ASN A 111 -7.89 -10.86 -19.11
N GLU A 112 -7.81 -9.63 -18.60
CA GLU A 112 -6.59 -9.13 -17.98
C GLU A 112 -6.35 -9.83 -16.63
N VAL A 113 -5.07 -10.10 -16.35
CA VAL A 113 -4.62 -10.72 -15.11
C VAL A 113 -4.43 -9.63 -14.06
N HIS A 114 -4.77 -9.92 -12.81
CA HIS A 114 -4.53 -9.01 -11.70
C HIS A 114 -3.06 -8.63 -11.56
N ASP A 115 -2.81 -7.38 -11.18
CA ASP A 115 -1.46 -6.87 -10.95
C ASP A 115 -0.68 -7.78 -9.99
N PRO A 116 0.62 -8.00 -10.26
CA PRO A 116 1.47 -8.78 -9.36
C PRO A 116 1.71 -8.02 -8.05
N ILE A 117 1.95 -8.76 -6.97
CA ILE A 117 2.40 -8.18 -5.70
C ILE A 117 3.92 -8.09 -5.73
N VAL A 118 4.46 -6.91 -5.45
CA VAL A 118 5.91 -6.73 -5.30
C VAL A 118 6.22 -6.45 -3.84
N LEU A 119 7.08 -7.30 -3.26
CA LEU A 119 7.54 -7.12 -1.88
C LEU A 119 8.94 -6.52 -1.88
N LEU A 120 9.10 -5.35 -1.28
CA LEU A 120 10.39 -4.72 -1.02
C LEU A 120 10.93 -5.23 0.32
N LYS A 121 12.02 -5.98 0.29
CA LYS A 121 12.70 -6.50 1.48
C LYS A 121 13.94 -5.66 1.79
N VAL A 122 14.01 -5.21 3.05
CA VAL A 122 15.07 -4.37 3.61
C VAL A 122 15.59 -5.06 4.86
N GLY A 123 16.70 -5.78 4.73
CA GLY A 123 17.22 -6.63 5.81
C GLY A 123 16.24 -7.76 6.14
N ASP A 124 15.69 -7.74 7.35
CA ASP A 124 14.69 -8.71 7.84
C ASP A 124 13.24 -8.22 7.74
N LYS A 125 13.04 -6.95 7.33
CA LYS A 125 11.73 -6.34 7.14
C LYS A 125 11.29 -6.40 5.68
N ILE A 126 9.99 -6.51 5.48
CA ILE A 126 9.33 -6.62 4.19
C ILE A 126 8.21 -5.58 4.16
N TYR A 127 8.11 -4.88 3.03
CA TYR A 127 7.11 -3.86 2.74
C TYR A 127 6.42 -4.20 1.43
N VAL A 128 5.13 -3.90 1.32
CA VAL A 128 4.40 -4.07 0.06
C VAL A 128 4.65 -2.85 -0.80
N ALA A 129 5.03 -3.07 -2.05
CA ALA A 129 5.20 -2.04 -3.06
C ALA A 129 4.09 -2.19 -4.10
N ASN A 130 3.13 -1.29 -4.05
CA ASN A 130 1.95 -1.34 -4.92
C ASN A 130 2.29 -0.74 -6.29
N SER A 131 1.70 -1.31 -7.33
CA SER A 131 1.60 -0.69 -8.64
C SER A 131 0.78 0.59 -8.48
N TYR A 132 1.40 1.76 -8.63
CA TYR A 132 0.69 3.03 -8.56
C TYR A 132 0.32 3.46 -9.98
N GLY A 133 -0.99 3.50 -10.26
CA GLY A 133 -1.54 3.86 -11.57
C GLY A 133 -1.80 5.36 -11.77
N GLY A 134 -1.36 6.25 -10.87
CA GLY A 134 -1.71 7.67 -10.90
C GLY A 134 -0.59 8.60 -10.46
N ALA A 135 -0.50 9.75 -11.13
CA ALA A 135 0.33 10.93 -10.82
C ALA A 135 1.87 10.84 -10.92
N ASN A 136 2.54 9.72 -10.64
CA ASN A 136 4.01 9.68 -10.74
C ASN A 136 4.54 8.62 -11.72
N TRP A 137 4.89 9.12 -12.92
CA TRP A 137 5.82 8.52 -13.89
C TRP A 137 5.32 7.39 -14.79
N GLY A 138 4.04 7.42 -15.18
CA GLY A 138 3.55 6.73 -16.36
C GLY A 138 3.92 7.49 -17.64
N SER A 139 5.09 7.29 -18.22
CA SER A 139 5.41 7.86 -19.55
C SER A 139 5.46 6.77 -20.60
N TYR A 140 4.85 7.04 -21.75
CA TYR A 140 4.90 6.16 -22.91
C TYR A 140 5.90 6.73 -23.90
N ASN A 141 6.85 5.89 -24.34
CA ASN A 141 7.79 6.23 -25.38
C ASN A 141 7.37 5.56 -26.69
N GLU A 142 6.79 6.36 -27.58
CA GLU A 142 6.34 5.92 -28.92
C GLU A 142 7.45 5.32 -29.77
N ASP A 143 8.70 5.75 -29.60
CA ASP A 143 9.82 5.29 -30.45
C ASP A 143 10.24 3.85 -30.16
N ASN A 144 9.99 3.34 -28.95
CA ASN A 144 10.41 2.01 -28.53
C ASN A 144 9.31 1.16 -27.88
N ASP A 145 8.06 1.62 -27.88
CA ASP A 145 6.89 0.92 -27.36
C ASP A 145 7.05 0.50 -25.88
N LEU A 146 7.72 1.34 -25.10
CA LEU A 146 7.94 1.13 -23.67
C LEU A 146 7.10 2.07 -22.82
N GLU A 147 6.55 1.52 -21.75
CA GLU A 147 5.98 2.26 -20.64
C GLU A 147 6.98 2.32 -19.49
N TYR A 148 7.17 3.51 -18.94
CA TYR A 148 7.82 3.74 -17.66
C TYR A 148 6.75 3.72 -16.58
N ARG A 149 7.01 3.05 -15.46
CA ARG A 149 6.08 2.90 -14.34
C ARG A 149 6.85 2.77 -13.03
N THR A 150 6.12 2.80 -11.91
CA THR A 150 6.70 2.79 -10.56
C THR A 150 5.93 1.83 -9.66
N TYR A 151 6.65 1.00 -8.91
CA TYR A 151 6.11 0.39 -7.69
C TYR A 151 6.45 1.28 -6.50
N TYR A 152 5.49 1.57 -5.64
CA TYR A 152 5.67 2.49 -4.52
C TYR A 152 5.34 1.81 -3.18
N SER A 153 6.21 2.02 -2.20
CA SER A 153 5.98 1.62 -0.81
C SER A 153 6.15 2.83 0.11
N LYS A 154 5.04 3.36 0.62
CA LYS A 154 5.03 4.44 1.62
C LYS A 154 5.72 4.05 2.94
N ASP A 155 5.64 2.76 3.28
CA ASP A 155 6.13 2.25 4.55
C ASP A 155 7.67 2.19 4.62
N ALA A 156 8.32 2.09 3.46
CA ALA A 156 9.76 1.95 3.32
C ALA A 156 10.44 3.30 3.12
N THR A 157 10.49 4.13 4.16
CA THR A 157 11.14 5.46 4.09
C THR A 157 12.67 5.38 4.11
N TYR A 158 13.34 6.47 3.74
CA TYR A 158 14.80 6.64 3.77
C TYR A 158 15.42 6.17 5.09
N ASP A 159 14.86 6.60 6.22
CA ASP A 159 15.40 6.27 7.55
C ASP A 159 15.32 4.76 7.85
N LYS A 160 14.37 4.03 7.24
CA LYS A 160 14.25 2.57 7.36
C LYS A 160 15.15 1.85 6.35
N VAL A 161 15.19 2.30 5.10
CA VAL A 161 15.95 1.69 3.99
C VAL A 161 17.46 1.88 4.14
N THR A 162 17.91 2.94 4.80
CA THR A 162 19.34 3.22 4.99
C THR A 162 19.99 2.46 6.13
N THR A 163 19.20 1.74 6.94
CA THR A 163 19.70 0.93 8.06
C THR A 163 20.51 -0.30 7.61
N THR A 164 20.43 -0.68 6.34
CA THR A 164 21.09 -1.86 5.77
C THR A 164 21.38 -1.66 4.28
N ASP A 165 22.33 -2.44 3.77
CA ASP A 165 22.60 -2.54 2.33
C ASP A 165 21.89 -3.75 1.69
N ALA A 166 21.31 -4.64 2.50
CA ALA A 166 20.57 -5.80 2.00
C ALA A 166 19.17 -5.37 1.55
N ILE A 167 19.06 -4.93 0.30
CA ILE A 167 17.80 -4.50 -0.33
C ILE A 167 17.51 -5.41 -1.51
N SER A 168 16.30 -5.96 -1.56
CA SER A 168 15.86 -6.86 -2.62
C SER A 168 14.37 -6.75 -2.86
N ILE A 169 13.91 -7.23 -4.00
CA ILE A 169 12.48 -7.45 -4.24
C ILE A 169 12.15 -8.94 -4.31
N ILE A 170 10.92 -9.29 -3.95
CA ILE A 170 10.33 -10.62 -4.14
C ILE A 170 9.05 -10.41 -4.96
N PRO A 171 9.04 -10.78 -6.25
CA PRO A 171 7.85 -10.70 -7.07
C PRO A 171 6.91 -11.87 -6.76
N ILE A 172 5.61 -11.60 -6.70
CA ILE A 172 4.57 -12.61 -6.59
C ILE A 172 3.61 -12.39 -7.76
N SER A 173 3.73 -13.22 -8.78
CA SER A 173 2.81 -13.19 -9.92
C SER A 173 1.63 -14.12 -9.69
N ASN A 174 0.55 -13.90 -10.44
CA ASN A 174 -0.62 -14.75 -10.46
C ASN A 174 -1.12 -14.88 -11.91
N ASP A 175 -2.05 -15.79 -12.16
CA ASP A 175 -2.74 -15.91 -13.45
C ASP A 175 -4.26 -15.72 -13.30
N ILE A 176 -4.70 -15.09 -12.20
CA ILE A 176 -6.12 -14.85 -11.89
C ILE A 176 -6.59 -13.66 -12.72
N THR A 177 -7.62 -13.88 -13.53
CA THR A 177 -8.20 -12.83 -14.37
C THR A 177 -9.28 -12.03 -13.63
N TYR A 178 -9.54 -10.79 -14.06
CA TYR A 178 -10.62 -9.97 -13.51
C TYR A 178 -11.99 -10.65 -13.63
N ASN A 179 -12.25 -11.38 -14.72
CA ASN A 179 -13.49 -12.16 -14.88
C ASN A 179 -13.64 -13.28 -13.84
N GLU A 180 -12.55 -13.98 -13.52
CA GLU A 180 -12.56 -15.02 -12.48
C GLU A 180 -12.79 -14.41 -11.09
N SER A 181 -12.12 -13.30 -10.80
CA SER A 181 -12.28 -12.54 -9.57
C SER A 181 -13.71 -12.01 -9.40
N ASN A 182 -14.26 -11.38 -10.43
CA ASN A 182 -15.64 -10.87 -10.43
C ASN A 182 -16.66 -12.00 -10.20
N LYS A 183 -16.51 -13.15 -10.86
CA LYS A 183 -17.38 -14.32 -10.62
C LYS A 183 -17.27 -14.83 -9.19
N PHE A 184 -16.06 -14.88 -8.64
CA PHE A 184 -15.85 -15.30 -7.27
C PHE A 184 -16.56 -14.34 -6.30
N TYR A 185 -16.39 -13.03 -6.47
CA TYR A 185 -17.03 -12.03 -5.62
C TYR A 185 -18.56 -12.01 -5.78
N ASP A 186 -19.07 -12.13 -7.00
CA ASP A 186 -20.51 -12.26 -7.28
C ASP A 186 -21.11 -13.48 -6.59
N GLU A 187 -20.40 -14.62 -6.59
CA GLU A 187 -20.87 -15.84 -5.91
C GLU A 187 -20.77 -15.72 -4.39
N LYS A 188 -19.67 -15.16 -3.88
CA LYS A 188 -19.42 -14.98 -2.44
C LYS A 188 -20.43 -14.02 -1.81
N TYR A 189 -20.72 -12.92 -2.49
CA TYR A 189 -21.58 -11.83 -2.00
C TYR A 189 -22.96 -11.81 -2.66
N LYS A 190 -23.40 -12.92 -3.26
CA LYS A 190 -24.71 -13.04 -3.94
C LYS A 190 -25.91 -12.71 -3.04
N ASP A 191 -25.77 -12.99 -1.74
CA ASP A 191 -26.80 -12.77 -0.73
C ASP A 191 -26.63 -11.43 0.01
N GLY A 192 -25.68 -10.59 -0.45
CA GLY A 192 -25.31 -9.29 0.11
C GLY A 192 -23.85 -9.22 0.58
N TYR A 193 -23.37 -8.01 0.83
CA TYR A 193 -22.08 -7.73 1.48
C TYR A 193 -22.13 -7.88 3.01
N GLU A 194 -23.11 -8.61 3.55
CA GLU A 194 -23.22 -8.80 4.99
C GLU A 194 -22.01 -9.60 5.47
N VAL A 195 -21.06 -8.90 6.10
CA VAL A 195 -19.97 -9.49 6.83
C VAL A 195 -20.59 -10.32 7.94
N ASN A 196 -20.45 -11.64 7.86
CA ASN A 196 -20.98 -12.52 8.88
C ASN A 196 -20.14 -12.31 10.16
N GLU A 197 -20.64 -11.51 11.09
CA GLU A 197 -19.90 -11.15 12.32
C GLU A 197 -19.50 -12.39 13.13
N GLU A 198 -20.20 -13.53 12.95
CA GLU A 198 -19.87 -14.81 13.58
C GLU A 198 -18.51 -15.38 13.13
N ASP A 199 -18.00 -14.99 11.96
CA ASP A 199 -16.71 -15.46 11.43
C ASP A 199 -15.51 -14.71 12.07
N TYR A 200 -15.78 -13.59 12.74
CA TYR A 200 -14.76 -12.76 13.37
C TYR A 200 -14.62 -13.11 14.85
N THR A 201 -13.37 -13.22 15.31
CA THR A 201 -13.02 -13.16 16.73
C THR A 201 -12.49 -11.77 17.05
N THR A 202 -12.78 -11.26 18.24
CA THR A 202 -12.23 -9.97 18.71
C THR A 202 -11.31 -10.19 19.89
N GLU A 203 -10.06 -9.76 19.75
CA GLU A 203 -9.05 -9.77 20.82
C GLU A 203 -8.36 -8.41 20.87
N GLN A 204 -8.16 -7.85 22.08
CA GLN A 204 -7.46 -6.57 22.27
C GLN A 204 -8.00 -5.43 21.37
N SER A 205 -9.33 -5.32 21.24
CA SER A 205 -10.01 -4.34 20.38
C SER A 205 -9.65 -4.45 18.88
N VAL A 206 -9.26 -5.64 18.42
CA VAL A 206 -9.02 -5.96 17.01
C VAL A 206 -9.89 -7.16 16.64
N SER A 207 -10.75 -7.00 15.63
CA SER A 207 -11.60 -8.05 15.08
C SER A 207 -10.94 -8.65 13.84
N PHE A 208 -10.87 -9.97 13.75
CA PHE A 208 -10.24 -10.64 12.62
C PHE A 208 -10.84 -12.04 12.43
N VAL A 209 -10.80 -12.56 11.21
CA VAL A 209 -11.08 -13.97 10.96
C VAL A 209 -9.89 -14.79 11.44
N LYS A 210 -10.12 -15.82 12.26
CA LYS A 210 -9.02 -16.56 12.92
C LYS A 210 -8.41 -17.63 12.02
N GLU A 211 -9.25 -18.39 11.32
CA GLU A 211 -8.86 -19.46 10.40
C GLU A 211 -9.40 -19.15 9.01
N PHE A 212 -8.63 -19.48 7.98
CA PHE A 212 -9.00 -19.26 6.58
C PHE A 212 -8.68 -20.50 5.76
N ASP A 213 -9.53 -20.85 4.81
CA ASP A 213 -9.34 -21.99 3.93
C ASP A 213 -8.76 -21.54 2.58
N PHE A 214 -7.72 -22.24 2.13
CA PHE A 214 -7.21 -22.13 0.77
C PHE A 214 -7.95 -23.11 -0.17
N SER A 215 -7.92 -22.83 -1.47
CA SER A 215 -8.47 -23.66 -2.56
C SER A 215 -7.99 -25.12 -2.53
N ASP A 216 -6.75 -25.34 -2.10
CA ASP A 216 -6.14 -26.66 -1.94
C ASP A 216 -6.53 -27.38 -0.62
N LYS A 217 -7.47 -26.80 0.14
CA LYS A 217 -7.98 -27.25 1.45
C LYS A 217 -6.98 -27.19 2.60
N SER A 218 -5.81 -26.60 2.38
CA SER A 218 -4.95 -26.23 3.50
C SER A 218 -5.51 -24.99 4.20
N LYS A 219 -5.07 -24.77 5.44
CA LYS A 219 -5.54 -23.67 6.28
C LYS A 219 -4.45 -22.64 6.53
N GLY A 220 -4.86 -21.38 6.62
CA GLY A 220 -4.13 -20.30 7.28
C GLY A 220 -4.75 -19.98 8.63
N GLU A 221 -3.96 -19.40 9.53
CA GLU A 221 -4.46 -18.88 10.80
C GLU A 221 -3.74 -17.60 11.24
N ILE A 222 -4.48 -16.72 11.92
CA ILE A 222 -3.92 -15.71 12.81
C ILE A 222 -3.97 -16.29 14.22
N TYR A 223 -2.81 -16.66 14.75
CA TYR A 223 -2.73 -17.42 15.99
C TYR A 223 -2.44 -16.55 17.23
N LYS A 224 -2.07 -15.29 17.04
CA LYS A 224 -1.79 -14.35 18.13
C LYS A 224 -1.94 -12.90 17.66
N ILE A 225 -2.47 -12.05 18.55
CA ILE A 225 -2.52 -10.60 18.42
C ILE A 225 -1.77 -9.96 19.60
N GLU A 226 -1.06 -8.87 19.34
CA GLU A 226 -0.57 -7.96 20.37
C GLU A 226 -0.96 -6.53 20.01
N ARG A 227 -1.41 -5.76 20.98
CA ARG A 227 -1.66 -4.34 20.84
C ARG A 227 -0.96 -3.58 21.95
N ASP A 228 -0.17 -2.58 21.56
CA ASP A 228 0.53 -1.68 22.48
C ASP A 228 0.44 -0.26 21.95
N ASN A 229 -0.35 0.58 22.62
CA ASN A 229 -0.68 1.95 22.20
C ASN A 229 -1.13 2.01 20.73
N ASP A 230 -0.30 2.62 19.88
CA ASP A 230 -0.51 2.89 18.47
C ASP A 230 -0.01 1.77 17.54
N ILE A 231 0.37 0.62 18.11
CA ILE A 231 0.92 -0.53 17.41
C ILE A 231 0.01 -1.74 17.57
N VAL A 232 -0.32 -2.41 16.46
CA VAL A 232 -0.99 -3.71 16.42
C VAL A 232 -0.09 -4.70 15.68
N LYS A 233 0.15 -5.87 16.28
CA LYS A 233 0.91 -6.97 15.69
C LYS A 233 0.02 -8.19 15.53
N LEU A 234 -0.01 -8.74 14.33
CA LEU A 234 -0.69 -9.99 14.01
C LEU A 234 0.33 -11.05 13.65
N TYR A 235 0.17 -12.21 14.27
CA TYR A 235 1.02 -13.35 14.03
C TYR A 235 0.25 -14.36 13.21
N CYS A 236 0.77 -14.67 12.03
CA CYS A 236 0.02 -15.36 11.00
C CYS A 236 0.84 -16.48 10.38
N LYS A 237 0.20 -17.59 10.00
CA LYS A 237 0.85 -18.68 9.28
C LYS A 237 -0.12 -19.48 8.42
N GLY A 238 0.40 -20.01 7.32
CA GLY A 238 -0.20 -21.09 6.53
C GLY A 238 0.62 -22.38 6.65
N ASN A 239 0.30 -23.35 5.80
CA ASN A 239 1.03 -24.63 5.76
C ASN A 239 2.42 -24.55 5.08
N SER A 240 2.79 -23.39 4.50
CA SER A 240 4.13 -23.10 3.97
C SER A 240 4.54 -21.65 4.26
N LYS A 241 5.83 -21.34 4.09
CA LYS A 241 6.36 -19.97 4.22
C LYS A 241 5.76 -19.02 3.20
N GLU A 242 5.59 -19.49 1.97
CA GLU A 242 5.05 -18.73 0.84
C GLU A 242 3.60 -18.34 1.11
N LYS A 243 2.76 -19.27 1.54
CA LYS A 243 1.36 -18.94 1.89
C LYS A 243 1.25 -18.02 3.08
N SER A 244 2.13 -18.19 4.06
CA SER A 244 2.17 -17.29 5.22
C SER A 244 2.56 -15.87 4.81
N LEU A 245 3.51 -15.72 3.90
CA LEU A 245 3.94 -14.43 3.38
C LEU A 245 2.88 -13.79 2.47
N LEU A 246 2.21 -14.57 1.62
CA LEU A 246 1.09 -14.10 0.79
C LEU A 246 -0.06 -13.55 1.66
N MET A 247 -0.40 -14.27 2.73
CA MET A 247 -1.39 -13.84 3.71
C MET A 247 -0.95 -12.57 4.42
N ALA A 248 0.32 -12.48 4.85
CA ALA A 248 0.86 -11.28 5.48
C ALA A 248 0.86 -10.05 4.56
N SER A 249 1.16 -10.23 3.27
CA SER A 249 1.23 -9.12 2.30
C SER A 249 -0.12 -8.53 1.93
N THR A 250 -1.19 -9.29 2.09
CA THR A 250 -2.56 -8.92 1.73
C THR A 250 -3.43 -8.56 2.95
N MET A 251 -2.84 -8.58 4.15
CA MET A 251 -3.49 -8.09 5.35
C MET A 251 -3.52 -6.57 5.36
N ASP A 252 -4.68 -6.01 5.66
CA ASP A 252 -4.86 -4.58 5.93
C ASP A 252 -5.68 -4.40 7.20
N ILE A 253 -5.52 -3.24 7.84
CA ILE A 253 -6.24 -2.87 9.06
C ILE A 253 -7.05 -1.61 8.79
N TYR A 254 -8.28 -1.60 9.29
CA TYR A 254 -9.16 -0.45 9.21
C TYR A 254 -9.99 -0.36 10.48
N PRO A 255 -10.49 0.82 10.84
CA PRO A 255 -11.38 0.92 11.98
C PRO A 255 -12.67 0.15 11.78
N LYS A 256 -13.17 -0.50 12.83
CA LYS A 256 -14.49 -1.13 12.79
C LYS A 256 -15.56 -0.02 12.69
N TYR A 257 -16.48 -0.17 11.75
CA TYR A 257 -17.55 0.78 11.52
C TYR A 257 -18.49 0.86 12.73
N ASP A 258 -18.75 2.08 13.22
CA ASP A 258 -19.83 2.39 14.14
C ASP A 258 -20.89 3.18 13.34
N GLU A 259 -22.15 2.74 13.38
CA GLU A 259 -23.25 3.29 12.57
C GLU A 259 -23.49 4.80 12.79
N ASN A 260 -22.93 5.36 13.86
CA ASN A 260 -23.06 6.76 14.23
C ASN A 260 -21.91 7.66 13.79
N GLU A 261 -20.87 7.10 13.16
CA GLU A 261 -19.67 7.86 12.82
C GLU A 261 -19.48 7.98 11.29
N GLN A 262 -19.41 9.21 10.78
CA GLN A 262 -18.91 9.46 9.43
C GLN A 262 -17.39 9.26 9.45
N TYR A 263 -16.87 8.26 8.74
CA TYR A 263 -15.42 8.11 8.60
C TYR A 263 -14.91 8.14 7.17
N TYR A 264 -13.72 8.73 7.13
CA TYR A 264 -12.78 8.74 6.04
C TYR A 264 -12.03 7.41 6.02
N TYR A 265 -11.67 6.96 4.83
CA TYR A 265 -10.58 6.01 4.65
C TYR A 265 -9.30 6.72 5.09
N ASP A 266 -9.03 6.71 6.40
CA ASP A 266 -7.77 7.18 6.95
C ASP A 266 -6.76 6.06 6.72
N GLU A 267 -6.14 6.07 5.53
CA GLU A 267 -5.23 5.02 5.05
C GLU A 267 -3.85 5.09 5.72
N ASP A 268 -3.62 5.98 6.69
CA ASP A 268 -2.31 6.29 7.25
C ASP A 268 -1.74 5.23 8.23
N TYR A 269 -2.24 4.00 8.19
CA TYR A 269 -1.59 2.89 8.87
C TYR A 269 -0.36 2.45 8.08
N TYR A 270 0.76 2.35 8.78
CA TYR A 270 1.97 1.80 8.17
C TYR A 270 2.08 0.31 8.41
N LYS A 271 2.37 -0.47 7.37
CA LYS A 271 2.49 -1.94 7.43
C LYS A 271 3.95 -2.38 7.29
N THR A 272 4.42 -3.17 8.26
CA THR A 272 5.73 -3.83 8.19
C THR A 272 5.58 -5.33 8.45
N ILE A 273 6.17 -6.15 7.58
CA ILE A 273 6.13 -7.61 7.69
C ILE A 273 7.53 -8.12 8.05
N TYR A 274 7.62 -9.09 8.96
CA TYR A 274 8.88 -9.78 9.24
C TYR A 274 8.64 -11.22 9.69
N LYS A 275 9.66 -12.06 9.53
CA LYS A 275 9.58 -13.47 9.90
C LYS A 275 9.38 -13.61 11.42
N ASP A 276 8.40 -14.41 11.85
CA ASP A 276 8.35 -14.81 13.26
C ASP A 276 9.51 -15.78 13.54
N LYS A 277 10.26 -15.47 14.61
CA LYS A 277 11.41 -16.25 15.06
C LYS A 277 11.01 -17.51 15.82
N ASN A 278 9.76 -17.62 16.25
CA ASN A 278 9.26 -18.74 17.07
C ASN A 278 8.44 -19.78 16.30
N ASP A 279 8.13 -19.53 15.03
CA ASP A 279 7.39 -20.44 14.16
C ASP A 279 8.14 -20.57 12.84
N ASP A 280 8.31 -21.77 12.30
CA ASP A 280 9.10 -21.97 11.07
C ASP A 280 8.45 -21.35 9.84
N ASN A 281 7.12 -21.26 9.81
CA ASN A 281 6.35 -20.72 8.69
C ASN A 281 5.76 -19.34 8.98
N GLY A 282 5.63 -18.96 10.26
CA GLY A 282 4.91 -17.76 10.65
C GLY A 282 5.57 -16.42 10.28
N TYR A 283 4.74 -15.41 10.06
CA TYR A 283 5.14 -14.02 9.91
C TYR A 283 4.42 -13.16 10.94
N VAL A 284 5.00 -11.99 11.20
CA VAL A 284 4.39 -10.93 11.99
C VAL A 284 4.07 -9.79 11.05
N VAL A 285 2.82 -9.33 11.06
CA VAL A 285 2.37 -8.10 10.41
C VAL A 285 2.22 -7.05 11.51
N GLU A 286 3.05 -6.03 11.45
CA GLU A 286 3.05 -4.91 12.39
C GLU A 286 2.44 -3.68 11.72
N PHE A 287 1.32 -3.24 12.25
CA PHE A 287 0.68 -1.98 11.93
C PHE A 287 1.05 -0.93 12.97
N THR A 288 1.42 0.26 12.51
CA THR A 288 1.70 1.43 13.38
C THR A 288 0.82 2.61 12.98
N ASN A 289 0.74 3.63 13.82
CA ASN A 289 -0.21 4.75 13.69
C ASN A 289 -1.67 4.30 13.82
N VAL A 290 -1.92 3.20 14.55
CA VAL A 290 -3.27 2.71 14.82
C VAL A 290 -3.87 3.51 15.97
N ASP A 291 -5.09 4.03 15.83
CA ASP A 291 -5.74 4.74 16.95
C ASP A 291 -5.92 3.81 18.14
N LYS A 292 -5.19 4.07 19.23
CA LYS A 292 -5.13 3.26 20.44
C LYS A 292 -6.50 3.04 21.10
N ASP A 293 -7.44 3.96 20.96
CA ASP A 293 -8.74 3.92 21.65
C ASP A 293 -9.84 3.33 20.74
N ARG A 294 -9.50 3.02 19.49
CA ARG A 294 -10.46 2.57 18.47
C ARG A 294 -10.46 1.06 18.27
N ASN A 295 -11.67 0.51 18.11
CA ASN A 295 -11.83 -0.87 17.67
C ASN A 295 -11.43 -0.97 16.20
N MET A 296 -10.55 -1.93 15.91
CA MET A 296 -10.05 -2.17 14.56
C MET A 296 -10.61 -3.49 14.04
N ILE A 297 -10.57 -3.65 12.73
CA ILE A 297 -10.86 -4.88 12.02
C ILE A 297 -9.72 -5.12 11.02
N VAL A 298 -9.31 -6.38 10.90
CA VAL A 298 -8.31 -6.81 9.94
C VAL A 298 -9.00 -7.51 8.79
N GLY A 299 -8.75 -7.01 7.59
CA GLY A 299 -9.11 -7.63 6.33
C GLY A 299 -7.93 -8.42 5.76
N ILE A 300 -8.25 -9.42 4.96
CA ILE A 300 -7.31 -10.14 4.12
C ILE A 300 -7.97 -10.21 2.74
N ASP A 301 -7.22 -9.96 1.67
CA ASP A 301 -7.74 -10.11 0.31
C ASP A 301 -8.29 -11.52 0.09
N ASP A 302 -9.58 -11.64 -0.22
CA ASP A 302 -10.25 -12.92 -0.39
C ASP A 302 -9.67 -13.76 -1.54
N LEU A 303 -9.06 -13.11 -2.53
CA LEU A 303 -8.42 -13.81 -3.66
C LEU A 303 -7.23 -14.65 -3.22
N ILE A 304 -6.66 -14.45 -2.01
CA ILE A 304 -5.59 -15.32 -1.53
C ILE A 304 -6.05 -16.77 -1.32
N GLN A 305 -7.35 -17.04 -1.26
CA GLN A 305 -7.84 -18.42 -1.23
C GLN A 305 -7.27 -19.22 -2.40
N PHE A 306 -7.06 -18.59 -3.57
CA PHE A 306 -6.44 -19.17 -4.75
C PHE A 306 -4.91 -19.21 -4.65
N SER A 307 -4.36 -19.42 -3.45
CA SER A 307 -2.93 -19.40 -3.15
C SER A 307 -2.07 -20.29 -4.06
N ASP A 308 -2.65 -21.35 -4.63
CA ASP A 308 -2.01 -22.25 -5.59
C ASP A 308 -1.75 -21.63 -6.97
N ARG A 309 -2.45 -20.54 -7.28
CA ARG A 309 -2.29 -19.75 -8.51
C ARG A 309 -1.33 -18.57 -8.35
N TYR A 310 -0.83 -18.35 -7.14
CA TYR A 310 0.24 -17.38 -6.90
C TYR A 310 1.61 -18.06 -6.99
N LYS A 311 2.55 -17.39 -7.66
CA LYS A 311 3.91 -17.87 -7.86
C LYS A 311 4.90 -16.85 -7.31
N PHE A 312 5.64 -17.27 -6.30
CA PHE A 312 6.79 -16.54 -5.79
C PHE A 312 7.95 -16.69 -6.79
N GLY A 313 8.42 -15.57 -7.33
CA GLY A 313 9.63 -15.52 -8.13
C GLY A 313 10.89 -15.52 -7.28
N GLU A 314 12.03 -15.46 -7.94
CA GLU A 314 13.33 -15.39 -7.26
C GLU A 314 13.49 -14.05 -6.52
N GLU A 315 14.12 -14.07 -5.34
CA GLU A 315 14.50 -12.84 -4.63
C GLU A 315 15.63 -12.14 -5.38
N ILE A 316 15.39 -10.89 -5.80
CA ILE A 316 16.29 -10.13 -6.67
C ILE A 316 16.94 -9.02 -5.86
N LYS A 317 18.26 -9.11 -5.71
CA LYS A 317 19.04 -8.10 -5.01
C LYS A 317 19.13 -6.83 -5.84
N LEU A 318 18.80 -5.71 -5.21
CA LEU A 318 18.93 -4.36 -5.76
C LEU A 318 20.23 -3.71 -5.30
N LYS A 319 20.84 -4.25 -4.22
CA LYS A 319 22.12 -3.81 -3.68
C LYS A 319 22.89 -4.97 -3.02
#